data_AF-A0A644VE29-F1
#
_entry.id   AF-A0A644VE29-F1
#
_cell.length_a   1.000
_cell.length_b   1.000
_cell.length_c   1.000
_cell.angle_alpha   90.00
_cell.angle_beta   90.00
_cell.angle_gamma   90.00
#
_symmetry.space_group_name_H-M   'P 1'
#
loop_
_entity.id
_entity.type
_entity.pdbx_description
1 polymer ?
#
loop_
_entity_poly.entity_id
_entity_poly.type
_entity_poly.pdbx_seq_one_letter_code
_entity_poly.pdbx_strand_id
1 'polypeptide(L)' 'MKTNERNKTTRLYAHTIEYWWEWSDYQAEYEEYEHPLSDSDIEHICNMLAEDCVQGQLCSIAPDDTEIYGWWKIQK' A
#
# COMPACT_ATOMS: atom_id res chain seq x y z
N MET A 1 20.66 -5.09 6.21
CA MET A 1 19.55 -4.76 5.29
C MET A 1 19.00 -3.42 5.73
N LYS A 2 19.13 -2.38 4.91
CA LYS A 2 18.55 -1.06 5.17
C LYS A 2 17.18 -1.00 4.48
N THR A 3 16.17 -1.63 5.05
CA THR A 3 14.77 -1.34 4.68
C THR A 3 14.38 -0.05 5.40
N ASN A 4 14.80 1.09 4.86
CA ASN A 4 14.07 2.34 5.10
C ASN A 4 12.85 2.31 4.17
N GLU A 5 11.99 1.32 4.37
CA GLU A 5 10.68 1.27 3.72
C GLU A 5 9.90 2.44 4.28
N ARG A 6 9.51 3.37 3.41
CA ARG A 6 8.72 4.55 3.77
C ARG A 6 7.30 4.10 4.07
N ASN A 7 7.12 3.39 5.18
CA ASN A 7 5.82 2.92 5.63
C ASN A 7 4.98 4.16 5.92
N LYS A 8 3.84 4.26 5.23
CA LYS A 8 2.87 5.32 5.39
C LYS A 8 1.75 4.82 6.29
N THR A 9 1.12 5.75 7.00
CA THR A 9 -0.05 5.43 7.83
C THR A 9 -1.23 6.29 7.42
N THR A 10 -2.42 5.68 7.42
CA THR A 10 -3.68 6.38 7.20
C THR A 10 -4.76 5.82 8.11
N ARG A 11 -5.79 6.62 8.39
CA ARG A 11 -6.93 6.18 9.19
C ARG A 11 -8.07 5.78 8.26
N LEU A 12 -8.40 4.49 8.26
CA LEU A 12 -9.59 3.96 7.59
C LEU A 12 -10.60 3.56 8.66
N TYR A 13 -11.67 4.36 8.80
CA TYR A 13 -12.69 4.20 9.82
C TYR A 13 -12.12 4.11 11.25
N ALA A 14 -12.25 2.95 11.90
CA ALA A 14 -11.78 2.68 13.25
C ALA A 14 -10.32 2.20 13.32
N HIS A 15 -9.68 1.94 12.17
CA HIS A 15 -8.36 1.33 12.10
C HIS A 15 -7.31 2.32 11.61
N THR A 16 -6.13 2.25 12.23
CA THR A 16 -4.91 2.85 11.68
C THR A 16 -4.26 1.81 10.79
N ILE A 17 -4.12 2.11 9.51
CA ILE A 17 -3.55 1.21 8.50
C ILE A 17 -2.15 1.69 8.16
N GLU A 18 -1.17 0.82 8.34
CA GLU A 18 0.20 0.99 7.85
C GLU A 18 0.30 0.30 6.48
N TYR A 19 0.85 0.98 5.48
CA TYR A 19 1.03 0.46 4.13
C TYR A 19 2.35 0.89 3.52
N TRP A 20 2.84 0.09 2.58
CA TRP A 20 4.05 0.37 1.80
C TRP A 20 3.95 -0.28 0.43
N TRP A 21 4.74 0.24 -0.51
CA TRP A 21 4.84 -0.24 -1.87
C TRP A 21 6.25 -0.76 -2.13
N GLU A 22 6.35 -1.91 -2.78
CA GLU A 22 7.61 -2.45 -3.29
C GLU A 22 7.71 -2.09 -4.76
N TRP A 23 8.55 -1.10 -5.04
CA TRP A 23 8.89 -0.70 -6.40
C TRP A 23 9.90 -1.71 -6.94
N SER A 24 9.68 -2.21 -8.16
CA SER A 24 10.71 -3.01 -8.82
C SER A 24 11.91 -2.12 -9.18
N ASP A 25 13.11 -2.69 -9.28
CA ASP A 25 14.34 -1.97 -9.67
C ASP A 25 14.21 -1.21 -11.00
N TYR A 26 13.22 -1.56 -11.84
CA TYR A 26 12.91 -0.86 -13.10
C TYR A 26 12.28 0.53 -12.89
N GLN A 27 11.80 0.85 -11.69
CA GLN A 27 11.15 2.12 -11.35
C GLN A 27 12.04 3.04 -10.50
N ALA A 28 13.36 2.89 -10.57
CA ALA A 28 14.31 3.77 -9.86
C ALA A 28 14.12 5.27 -10.20
N GLU A 29 13.54 5.59 -11.35
CA GLU A 29 13.17 6.96 -11.73
C GLU A 29 11.98 7.54 -10.93
N TYR A 30 11.23 6.68 -10.23
CA TYR A 30 10.08 7.03 -9.39
C TYR A 30 10.35 6.81 -7.89
N GLU A 31 11.60 6.66 -7.44
CA GLU A 31 11.95 6.55 -6.01
C GLU A 31 11.43 7.73 -5.15
N GLU A 32 11.16 8.86 -5.78
CA GLU A 32 10.58 10.05 -5.14
C GLU A 32 9.05 10.13 -5.29
N TYR A 33 8.42 9.29 -6.12
CA TYR A 33 6.99 9.33 -6.34
C TYR A 33 6.24 8.74 -5.14
N GLU A 34 5.43 9.58 -4.52
CA GLU A 34 4.51 9.14 -3.50
C GLU A 34 3.28 8.48 -4.12
N HIS A 35 3.12 7.17 -3.90
CA HIS A 35 1.89 6.45 -4.27
C HIS A 35 0.97 6.35 -3.03
N PRO A 36 -0.03 7.24 -2.86
CA PRO A 36 -1.04 7.07 -1.82
C PRO A 36 -1.94 5.87 -2.15
N LEU A 37 -2.70 5.38 -1.17
CA LEU A 37 -3.78 4.42 -1.44
C LEU A 37 -4.81 5.07 -2.38
N SER A 38 -5.12 4.39 -3.48
CA SER A 38 -6.23 4.75 -4.35
C SER A 38 -7.57 4.37 -3.73
N ASP A 39 -8.68 4.84 -4.31
CA ASP A 39 -10.02 4.44 -3.88
C ASP A 39 -10.23 2.91 -4.00
N SER A 40 -9.63 2.29 -5.01
CA SER A 40 -9.67 0.83 -5.20
C SER A 40 -8.90 0.08 -4.11
N ASP A 41 -7.73 0.61 -3.68
CA ASP A 41 -6.96 0.02 -2.58
C ASP A 41 -7.74 0.12 -1.26
N ILE A 42 -8.38 1.28 -1.02
CA ILE A 42 -9.21 1.51 0.16
C ILE A 42 -10.40 0.55 0.17
N GLU A 43 -11.11 0.40 -0.95
CA GLU A 43 -12.22 -0.54 -1.08
C GLU A 43 -11.76 -1.98 -0.81
N HIS A 44 -10.63 -2.39 -1.39
CA HIS A 44 -10.02 -3.70 -1.14
C HIS A 44 -9.72 -3.91 0.35
N ILE A 45 -9.03 -2.97 1.00
CA ILE A 45 -8.71 -3.05 2.44
C ILE A 45 -10.00 -3.15 3.27
N CYS A 46 -11.02 -2.36 2.95
CA CYS A 46 -12.28 -2.38 3.68
C CYS A 46 -13.01 -3.73 3.56
N ASN A 47 -13.01 -4.32 2.36
CA ASN A 47 -13.58 -5.65 2.14
C ASN A 47 -12.82 -6.71 2.95
N MET A 48 -11.49 -6.66 2.96
CA MET A 48 -10.66 -7.57 3.75
C MET A 48 -10.87 -7.39 5.26
N LEU A 49 -11.02 -6.16 5.74
CA LEU A 49 -11.35 -5.88 7.14
C LEU A 49 -12.73 -6.44 7.53
N ALA A 50 -13.71 -6.41 6.63
CA ALA A 50 -15.02 -7.03 6.84
C ALA A 50 -14.95 -8.56 6.93
N GLU A 51 -13.91 -9.17 6.38
CA GLU A 51 -13.58 -10.60 6.49
C GLU A 51 -12.62 -10.91 7.65
N ASP A 52 -12.51 -10.03 8.64
CA ASP A 52 -11.62 -10.15 9.81
C ASP A 52 -10.11 -10.25 9.47
N CYS A 53 -9.69 -9.86 8.26
CA CYS A 53 -8.28 -9.83 7.89
C CYS A 53 -7.58 -8.59 8.49
N VAL A 54 -6.38 -8.79 9.06
CA VAL A 54 -5.61 -7.70 9.71
C VAL A 54 -4.41 -7.22 8.91
N GLN A 55 -4.13 -7.85 7.78
CA GLN A 55 -3.05 -7.51 6.83
C GLN A 55 -3.34 -8.14 5.47
N GLY A 56 -2.75 -7.60 4.41
CA GLY A 56 -2.93 -8.11 3.05
C GLY A 56 -1.97 -7.50 2.04
N GLN A 57 -2.07 -7.97 0.80
CA GLN A 57 -1.34 -7.45 -0.35
C GLN A 57 -2.17 -6.41 -1.10
N LEU A 58 -1.51 -5.51 -1.80
CA LEU A 58 -2.08 -4.50 -2.70
C LEU A 58 -1.48 -4.69 -4.08
N CYS A 59 -2.26 -4.37 -5.11
CA CYS A 59 -1.80 -4.25 -6.48
C CYS A 59 -2.48 -3.04 -7.10
N SER A 60 -1.67 -2.12 -7.62
CA SER A 60 -2.13 -0.89 -8.26
C SER A 60 -1.39 -0.69 -9.58
N ILE A 61 -1.95 0.14 -10.46
CA ILE A 61 -1.30 0.55 -11.71
C ILE A 61 -0.70 1.95 -11.52
N ALA A 62 0.57 2.13 -11.91
CA ALA A 62 1.26 3.41 -11.93
C ALA A 62 0.81 4.27 -13.12
N PRO A 63 1.17 5.57 -13.18
CA PRO A 63 0.82 6.43 -14.32
C PRO A 63 1.38 5.97 -15.68
N ASP A 64 2.39 5.12 -15.71
CA ASP A 64 3.02 4.56 -16.91
C ASP A 64 2.51 3.16 -17.27
N ASP A 65 1.37 2.75 -16.71
CA ASP A 65 0.75 1.43 -16.84
C ASP A 65 1.55 0.26 -16.24
N THR A 66 2.59 0.54 -15.44
CA THR A 66 3.33 -0.51 -14.72
C THR A 66 2.57 -0.95 -13.46
N GLU A 67 2.54 -2.26 -13.21
CA GLU A 67 2.01 -2.80 -11.95
C GLU A 67 2.94 -2.51 -10.78
N ILE A 68 2.38 -1.98 -9.69
CA ILE A 68 3.05 -1.76 -8.42
C ILE A 68 2.40 -2.65 -7.37
N TYR A 69 3.22 -3.39 -6.64
CA TYR A 69 2.78 -4.26 -5.57
C TYR A 69 3.04 -3.62 -4.22
N GLY A 70 2.12 -3.84 -3.29
CA GLY A 70 2.21 -3.27 -1.96
C GLY A 70 1.66 -4.21 -0.89
N TRP A 71 1.75 -3.76 0.34
CA TRP A 71 1.22 -4.45 1.49
C TRP A 71 0.60 -3.46 2.45
N TRP A 72 -0.34 -3.96 3.24
CA TRP A 72 -0.97 -3.21 4.31
C TRP A 72 -1.13 -4.10 5.54
N LYS A 73 -1.20 -3.47 6.71
CA LYS A 73 -1.59 -4.10 7.99
C LYS A 73 -2.23 -3.09 8.92
N ILE A 74 -3.04 -3.57 9.87
CA ILE A 74 -3.50 -2.74 10.98
C ILE A 74 -2.30 -2.48 11.91
N GLN A 75 -2.03 -1.19 12.16
CA GLN A 75 -1.07 -0.79 13.17
C GLN A 75 -1.71 -0.98 14.56
N LYS A 76 -1.11 -1.87 15.36
CA LYS A 76 -1.53 -2.16 16.74
C LYS A 76 -0.98 -1.14 17.72
#